data_AF-A0A0N1L0A0-F1
#
_entry.id   AF-A0A0N1L0A0-F1
#
_cell.length_a   1.000
_cell.length_b   1.000
_cell.length_c   1.000
_cell.angle_alpha   90.00
_cell.angle_beta   90.00
_cell.angle_gamma   90.00
#
_symmetry.space_group_name_H-M   'P 1'
#
loop_
_entity.id
_entity.type
_entity.pdbx_description
1 polymer ?
#
loop_
_entity_poly.entity_id
_entity_poly.type
_entity_poly.pdbx_seq_one_letter_code
_entity_poly.pdbx_strand_id
1 'polypeptide(L)' 'MDEDALFAVGTVLAALGGLLERKGICTTQELAETLGGVAWMTQEAGDEYKVRAAYIGSWAHMVRAAALEAGKAGAN' A
#
# COMPACT_ATOMS: atom_id res chain seq x y z
N MET A 1 16.12 -0.09 -7.98
CA MET A 1 15.07 -1.11 -8.27
C MET A 1 14.45 -0.71 -9.59
N ASP A 2 14.08 -1.66 -10.43
CA ASP A 2 13.32 -1.39 -11.65
C ASP A 2 11.97 -0.76 -11.26
N GLU A 3 11.62 0.37 -11.86
CA GLU A 3 10.40 1.13 -11.58
C GLU A 3 9.15 0.29 -11.91
N ASP A 4 9.22 -0.53 -12.96
CA ASP A 4 8.15 -1.44 -13.34
C ASP A 4 7.91 -2.50 -12.26
N ALA A 5 8.98 -3.01 -11.65
CA ALA A 5 8.86 -3.96 -10.55
C ALA A 5 8.25 -3.31 -9.29
N LEU A 6 8.61 -2.04 -9.01
CA LEU A 6 8.03 -1.29 -7.91
C LEU A 6 6.51 -1.12 -8.08
N PHE A 7 6.06 -0.75 -9.29
CA PHE A 7 4.65 -0.59 -9.61
C PHE A 7 3.89 -1.91 -9.68
N ALA A 8 4.51 -2.98 -10.17
CA ALA A 8 3.91 -4.31 -10.19
C ALA A 8 3.61 -4.78 -8.76
N VAL A 9 4.55 -4.60 -7.82
CA VAL A 9 4.33 -4.94 -6.40
C VAL A 9 3.22 -4.09 -5.81
N GLY A 10 3.23 -2.77 -6.04
CA GLY A 10 2.16 -1.87 -5.57
C GLY A 10 0.77 -2.27 -6.10
N THR A 11 0.69 -2.68 -7.37
CA THR A 11 -0.54 -3.16 -8.00
C THR A 11 -1.05 -4.45 -7.36
N VAL A 12 -0.17 -5.41 -7.10
CA VAL A 12 -0.52 -6.66 -6.41
C VAL A 12 -1.02 -6.37 -4.99
N LEU A 13 -0.37 -5.46 -4.26
CA LEU A 13 -0.80 -5.06 -2.92
C LEU A 13 -2.18 -4.39 -2.93
N ALA A 14 -2.48 -3.55 -3.92
CA ALA A 14 -3.80 -2.94 -4.08
C ALA A 14 -4.88 -4.00 -4.36
N ALA A 15 -4.60 -4.97 -5.24
CA ALA A 15 -5.49 -6.08 -5.51
C ALA A 15 -5.72 -6.96 -4.26
N LEU A 16 -4.67 -7.20 -3.46
CA LEU A 16 -4.79 -7.90 -2.18
C LEU A 16 -5.67 -7.14 -1.20
N GLY A 17 -5.56 -5.82 -1.10
CA GLY A 17 -6.44 -4.99 -0.27
C GLY A 17 -7.91 -5.21 -0.60
N GLY A 18 -8.28 -5.12 -1.88
CA GLY A 18 -9.66 -5.38 -2.31
C GLY A 18 -10.13 -6.81 -2.03
N LEU A 19 -9.24 -7.80 -2.12
CA LEU A 19 -9.55 -9.20 -1.78
C LEU A 19 -9.74 -9.41 -0.28
N LEU A 20 -8.91 -8.79 0.56
CA LEU A 20 -9.00 -8.86 2.03
C LEU A 20 -10.29 -8.18 2.52
N GLU A 21 -10.65 -7.06 1.91
CA GLU A 21 -11.88 -6.32 2.22
C GLU A 21 -13.13 -7.12 1.88
N ARG A 22 -13.17 -7.77 0.70
CA ARG A 22 -14.26 -8.70 0.33
C ARG A 22 -14.39 -9.89 1.27
N LYS A 23 -13.29 -10.29 1.92
CA LYS A 23 -13.28 -11.37 2.92
C LYS A 23 -13.61 -10.87 4.33
N GLY A 24 -13.82 -9.57 4.52
CA GLY A 24 -14.09 -8.97 5.84
C GLY A 24 -12.90 -9.02 6.79
N ILE A 25 -11.66 -9.11 6.27
CA ILE A 25 -10.45 -9.20 7.09
C ILE A 25 -9.99 -7.80 7.52
N CYS A 26 -9.83 -6.90 6.55
CA CYS A 26 -9.57 -5.48 6.76
C CYS A 26 -10.00 -4.71 5.51
N THR A 27 -10.28 -3.43 5.64
CA THR A 27 -10.51 -2.53 4.52
C THR A 27 -9.22 -2.28 3.74
N THR A 28 -9.35 -1.96 2.45
CA THR A 28 -8.21 -1.55 1.62
C THR A 28 -7.50 -0.32 2.20
N GLN A 29 -8.25 0.57 2.86
CA GLN A 29 -7.73 1.74 3.55
C GLN A 29 -6.88 1.37 4.77
N GLU A 30 -7.33 0.45 5.62
CA GLU A 30 -6.56 -0.07 6.77
C GLU A 30 -5.26 -0.75 6.31
N LEU A 31 -5.28 -1.46 5.18
CA LEU A 31 -4.07 -2.02 4.59
C LEU A 31 -3.08 -0.93 4.16
N ALA A 32 -3.57 0.14 3.52
CA ALA A 32 -2.72 1.26 3.10
C ALA A 32 -2.06 1.94 4.31
N GLU A 33 -2.81 2.15 5.40
CA GLU A 33 -2.31 2.72 6.64
C GLU A 33 -1.28 1.81 7.32
N THR A 34 -1.53 0.50 7.33
CA THR A 34 -0.58 -0.50 7.83
C THR A 34 0.74 -0.44 7.07
N LEU A 35 0.71 -0.38 5.73
CA LEU A 35 1.90 -0.24 4.91
C LEU A 35 2.65 1.09 5.19
N GLY A 36 1.90 2.17 5.44
CA GLY A 36 2.49 3.44 5.88
C GLY A 36 3.24 3.31 7.21
N GLY A 37 2.66 2.58 8.17
CA GLY A 37 3.33 2.25 9.44
C GLY A 37 4.59 1.40 9.23
N VAL A 38 4.54 0.39 8.34
CA VAL A 38 5.71 -0.43 7.99
C VAL A 38 6.81 0.43 7.34
N ALA A 39 6.47 1.37 6.46
CA ALA A 39 7.43 2.30 5.87
C ALA A 39 8.13 3.13 6.96
N TRP A 40 7.35 3.67 7.91
CA TRP A 40 7.89 4.43 9.03
C TRP A 40 8.84 3.61 9.90
N MET A 41 8.41 2.42 10.34
CA MET A 41 9.24 1.51 11.14
C MET A 41 10.52 1.08 10.39
N THR A 42 10.43 0.89 9.07
CA THR A 42 11.60 0.58 8.23
C THR A 42 12.58 1.74 8.19
N GLN A 43 12.09 2.98 8.17
CA GLN A 43 12.95 4.17 8.24
C GLN A 43 13.66 4.27 9.60
N GLU A 44 12.96 3.97 10.70
CA GLU A 44 13.52 3.99 12.05
C GLU A 44 14.58 2.91 12.28
N ALA A 45 14.60 1.84 11.48
CA ALA A 45 15.60 0.78 11.56
C ALA A 45 17.03 1.21 11.17
N GLY A 46 17.19 2.40 10.58
CA GLY A 46 18.49 3.00 10.29
C GLY A 46 18.60 3.62 8.90
N ASP A 47 19.61 4.47 8.72
CA ASP A 47 19.81 5.24 7.48
C ASP A 47 19.97 4.37 6.21
N GLU A 48 20.55 3.19 6.37
CA GLU A 48 20.70 2.19 5.31
C GLU A 48 19.36 1.66 4.76
N TYR A 49 18.26 1.83 5.49
CA TYR A 49 16.91 1.38 5.11
C TYR A 49 16.07 2.49 4.48
N LYS A 50 16.51 3.75 4.45
CA LYS A 50 15.73 4.90 3.95
C LYS A 50 15.15 4.68 2.54
N VAL A 51 15.94 4.12 1.63
CA VAL A 51 15.49 3.83 0.26
C VAL A 51 14.38 2.77 0.25
N ARG A 52 14.50 1.74 1.09
CA ARG A 52 13.50 0.67 1.22
C ARG A 52 12.21 1.21 1.84
N ALA A 53 12.32 2.05 2.87
CA ALA A 53 11.19 2.75 3.47
C ALA A 53 10.43 3.59 2.43
N ALA A 54 11.14 4.31 1.56
CA ALA A 54 10.52 5.08 0.48
C ALA A 54 9.71 4.18 -0.49
N TYR A 55 10.25 3.02 -0.89
CA TYR A 55 9.52 2.07 -1.73
C TYR A 55 8.24 1.55 -1.08
N ILE A 56 8.30 1.20 0.20
CA ILE A 56 7.12 0.76 0.97
C ILE A 56 6.10 1.89 1.07
N GLY A 57 6.55 3.13 1.30
CA GLY A 57 5.70 4.30 1.28
C GLY A 57 5.00 4.51 -0.06
N SER A 58 5.70 4.33 -1.18
CA SER A 58 5.11 4.38 -2.51
C SER A 58 4.01 3.31 -2.68
N TRP A 59 4.22 2.10 -2.18
CA TRP A 59 3.18 1.06 -2.19
C TRP A 59 1.97 1.45 -1.35
N ALA A 60 2.17 2.00 -0.14
CA ALA A 60 1.09 2.49 0.71
C ALA A 60 0.23 3.55 -0.03
N HIS A 61 0.87 4.47 -0.76
CA HIS A 61 0.18 5.46 -1.58
C HIS A 61 -0.66 4.82 -2.71
N MET A 62 -0.14 3.81 -3.39
CA MET A 62 -0.88 3.10 -4.45
C MET A 62 -2.11 2.36 -3.89
N VAL A 63 -1.96 1.66 -2.77
CA VAL A 63 -3.09 0.97 -2.11
C VAL A 63 -4.14 1.98 -1.66
N ARG A 64 -3.73 3.13 -1.10
CA ARG A 64 -4.65 4.21 -0.73
C ARG A 64 -5.41 4.76 -1.93
N ALA A 65 -4.73 4.96 -3.06
CA ALA A 65 -5.39 5.41 -4.29
C ALA A 65 -6.46 4.40 -4.73
N ALA A 66 -6.16 3.10 -4.69
CA ALA A 66 -7.13 2.05 -5.00
C ALA A 66 -8.33 2.05 -4.04
N ALA A 67 -8.11 2.26 -2.74
CA ALA A 67 -9.18 2.37 -1.74
C ALA A 67 -10.12 3.55 -2.06
N LEU A 68 -9.56 4.71 -2.41
CA LEU A 68 -10.33 5.91 -2.74
C LEU A 68 -11.15 5.73 -4.01
N GLU A 69 -10.59 5.12 -5.05
CA GLU A 69 -11.33 4.84 -6.30
C GLU A 69 -12.45 3.81 -6.10
N ALA A 70 -12.22 2.77 -5.29
CA ALA A 70 -13.26 1.81 -4.93
C ALA A 70 -14.42 2.48 -4.15
N GLY A 71 -14.10 3.38 -3.22
CA GLY A 71 -15.10 4.15 -2.48
C GLY A 71 -15.93 5.09 -3.37
N LYS A 72 -15.34 5.67 -4.41
CA LYS A 72 -16.08 6.46 -5.42
C LYS A 72 -16.98 5.58 -6.29
N ALA A 73 -16.54 4.38 -6.66
CA ALA A 73 -17.32 3.46 -7.49
C ALA A 73 -18.56 2.90 -6.76
N GLY A 74 -18.53 2.79 -5.43
CA GLY A 74 -19.67 2.33 -4.62
C GLY A 74 -20.70 3.41 -4.25
N ALA A 75 -20.46 4.68 -4.61
CA ALA A 75 -21.31 5.81 -4.25
C ALA A 75 -22.29 6.26 -5.36
N ASN A 76 -22.39 5.50 -6.46
CA ASN A 76 -23.29 5.74 -7.59
C ASN A 76 -24.36 4.67 -7.71
#